data_AF-A0A845K3M7-F1
#
_entry.id   AF-A0A845K3M7-F1
#
_cell.length_a   1.000
_cell.length_b   1.000
_cell.length_c   1.000
_cell.angle_alpha   90.00
_cell.angle_beta   90.00
_cell.angle_gamma   90.00
#
_symmetry.space_group_name_H-M   'P 1'
#
loop_
_entity.id
_entity.type
_entity.pdbx_description
1 polymer ?
#
loop_
_entity_poly.entity_id
_entity_poly.type
_entity_poly.pdbx_seq_one_letter_code
_entity_poly.pdbx_strand_id
1 'polypeptide(L)'
;MKKLNSNQSGIALMIVLWVLVLLMALATEFAFSMKMEVNTTRNYKEDTESYYLAKAGINLALAELLKDASFHSIHDEHGWIAGAGNSANTPATDAENAPAEGGGGFDIVNRTNIELGNGTITYTIQDENGKIPV
;
A
#
# COMPACT_ATOMS: atom_id res chain seq x y z
N MET A 1 50.54 9.50 -65.67
CA MET A 1 50.43 8.41 -64.68
C MET A 1 49.23 8.69 -63.80
N LYS A 2 48.14 7.93 -63.93
CA LYS A 2 46.86 8.19 -63.24
C LYS A 2 46.83 7.37 -61.94
N LYS A 3 46.94 8.02 -60.77
CA LYS A 3 46.92 7.35 -59.47
C LYS A 3 45.52 6.79 -59.20
N LEU A 4 45.41 5.48 -59.08
CA LEU A 4 44.21 4.76 -58.65
C LEU A 4 44.12 4.86 -57.12
N ASN A 5 43.42 5.88 -56.61
CA ASN A 5 43.24 6.11 -55.18
C ASN A 5 41.78 5.84 -54.73
N SER A 6 41.14 4.83 -55.34
CA SER A 6 39.71 4.55 -55.14
C SER A 6 39.41 3.38 -54.20
N ASN A 7 40.43 2.72 -53.64
CA ASN A 7 40.25 1.50 -52.82
C ASN A 7 40.51 1.71 -51.31
N GLN A 8 40.98 2.89 -50.89
CA GLN A 8 41.21 3.19 -49.46
C GLN A 8 39.92 3.52 -48.70
N SER A 9 38.90 4.07 -49.38
CA SER A 9 37.62 4.42 -48.74
C SER A 9 36.83 3.20 -48.27
N GLY A 10 36.93 2.06 -48.97
CA GLY A 10 36.25 0.82 -48.56
C GLY A 10 36.82 0.22 -47.27
N ILE A 11 38.15 0.26 -47.12
CA ILE A 11 38.82 -0.23 -45.91
C ILE A 11 38.51 0.69 -44.71
N ALA A 12 38.47 2.00 -44.92
CA ALA A 12 38.15 2.97 -43.88
C ALA A 12 36.71 2.78 -43.37
N LEU A 13 35.75 2.54 -44.27
CA LEU A 13 34.36 2.27 -43.91
C LEU A 13 34.22 0.99 -43.07
N MET A 14 34.96 -0.07 -43.43
CA MET A 14 34.97 -1.32 -42.67
C MET A 14 35.47 -1.13 -41.24
N ILE A 15 36.55 -0.37 -41.05
CA ILE A 15 37.09 -0.08 -39.71
C ILE A 15 36.06 0.72 -38.88
N VAL A 16 35.42 1.73 -39.47
CA VAL A 16 34.39 2.53 -38.77
C VAL A 16 33.20 1.65 -38.35
N LEU A 17 32.76 0.75 -39.22
CA LEU A 17 31.66 -0.15 -38.92
C LEU A 17 32.02 -1.12 -37.79
N TRP A 18 33.25 -1.65 -37.78
CA TRP A 18 33.76 -2.48 -36.69
C TRP A 18 33.84 -1.74 -35.35
N VAL A 19 34.31 -0.48 -35.36
CA VAL A 19 34.32 0.37 -34.16
C VAL A 19 32.88 0.63 -33.68
N LEU A 20 31.95 0.90 -34.59
CA LEU A 20 30.54 1.09 -34.25
C LEU A 20 29.94 -0.16 -33.59
N VAL A 21 30.24 -1.34 -34.12
CA VAL A 21 29.79 -2.62 -33.55
C VAL A 21 30.33 -2.81 -32.14
N LEU A 22 31.61 -2.52 -31.90
CA LEU A 22 32.20 -2.60 -30.56
C LEU A 22 31.56 -1.59 -29.59
N LEU A 23 31.33 -0.36 -30.04
CA LEU A 23 30.64 0.65 -29.24
C LEU A 23 29.19 0.26 -28.94
N MET A 24 28.46 -0.31 -29.89
CA MET A 24 27.11 -0.80 -29.68
C MET A 24 27.08 -1.97 -28.69
N ALA A 25 28.05 -2.88 -28.75
CA ALA A 25 28.16 -3.98 -27.80
C ALA A 25 28.35 -3.46 -26.36
N LEU A 26 29.30 -2.55 -26.16
CA LEU A 26 29.54 -1.92 -24.85
C LEU A 26 28.32 -1.13 -24.37
N ALA A 27 27.71 -0.31 -25.22
CA ALA A 27 26.52 0.45 -24.86
C ALA A 27 25.33 -0.45 -24.50
N THR A 28 25.19 -1.59 -25.17
CA THR A 28 24.13 -2.56 -24.90
C THR A 28 24.31 -3.22 -23.54
N GLU A 29 25.54 -3.56 -23.13
CA GLU A 29 25.79 -4.11 -21.80
C GLU A 29 25.40 -3.12 -20.69
N PHE A 30 25.80 -1.85 -20.81
CA PHE A 30 25.40 -0.82 -19.84
C PHE A 30 23.89 -0.61 -19.81
N ALA A 31 23.24 -0.56 -20.98
CA ALA A 31 21.79 -0.41 -21.06
C ALA A 31 21.03 -1.60 -20.47
N PHE A 32 21.54 -2.82 -20.68
CA PHE A 32 20.94 -4.04 -20.14
C PHE A 32 21.13 -4.13 -18.61
N SER A 33 22.31 -3.75 -18.10
CA SER A 33 22.59 -3.69 -16.67
C SER A 33 21.70 -2.68 -15.94
N MET A 34 21.55 -1.46 -16.47
CA MET A 34 20.66 -0.46 -15.88
C MET A 34 19.18 -0.89 -15.89
N LYS A 35 18.72 -1.54 -16.97
CA LYS A 35 17.34 -2.06 -17.02
C LYS A 35 17.06 -3.07 -15.92
N MET A 36 18.05 -3.88 -15.54
CA MET A 36 17.91 -4.87 -14.48
C MET A 36 17.85 -4.24 -13.08
N GLU A 37 18.62 -3.18 -12.83
CA GLU A 37 18.59 -2.43 -11.57
C GLU A 37 17.30 -1.63 -11.37
N VAL A 38 16.75 -1.05 -12.45
CA VAL A 38 15.50 -0.29 -12.39
C VAL A 38 14.31 -1.19 -12.02
N ASN A 39 14.26 -2.42 -12.55
CA ASN A 39 13.18 -3.35 -12.21
C ASN A 39 13.24 -3.79 -10.74
N THR A 40 14.44 -4.05 -10.22
CA THR A 40 14.65 -4.45 -8.81
C THR A 40 14.29 -3.31 -7.85
N THR A 41 14.68 -2.08 -8.19
CA THR A 41 14.39 -0.89 -7.36
C THR A 41 12.89 -0.60 -7.28
N ARG A 42 12.16 -0.80 -8.39
CA ARG A 42 10.71 -0.58 -8.42
C ARG A 42 9.97 -1.59 -7.55
N ASN A 43 10.30 -2.87 -7.65
CA ASN A 43 9.68 -3.92 -6.83
C ASN A 43 9.95 -3.67 -5.35
N TYR A 44 11.19 -3.34 -4.97
CA TYR A 44 11.51 -3.06 -3.57
C TYR A 44 10.68 -1.89 -2.98
N LYS A 45 10.46 -0.84 -3.77
CA LYS A 45 9.62 0.28 -3.38
C LYS A 45 8.15 -0.17 -3.18
N GLU A 46 7.60 -0.88 -4.14
CA GLU A 46 6.21 -1.35 -4.11
C GLU A 46 5.95 -2.35 -2.98
N ASP A 47 6.91 -3.24 -2.71
CA ASP A 47 6.87 -4.19 -1.59
C ASP A 47 6.88 -3.46 -0.25
N THR A 48 7.75 -2.45 -0.11
CA THR A 48 7.84 -1.64 1.11
C THR A 48 6.53 -0.88 1.36
N GLU A 49 5.98 -0.24 0.33
CA GLU A 49 4.71 0.48 0.41
C GLU A 49 3.56 -0.46 0.82
N SER A 50 3.46 -1.62 0.17
CA SER A 50 2.45 -2.64 0.47
C SER A 50 2.56 -3.17 1.90
N TYR A 51 3.78 -3.40 2.39
CA TYR A 51 4.02 -3.88 3.75
C TYR A 51 3.55 -2.88 4.80
N TYR A 52 3.85 -1.59 4.63
CA TYR A 52 3.40 -0.55 5.57
C TYR A 52 1.90 -0.30 5.48
N LEU A 53 1.29 -0.43 4.30
CA LEU A 53 -0.17 -0.40 4.14
C LEU A 53 -0.83 -1.55 4.92
N ALA A 54 -0.34 -2.78 4.77
CA ALA A 54 -0.84 -3.92 5.53
C ALA A 54 -0.71 -3.70 7.04
N LYS A 55 0.44 -3.17 7.48
CA LYS A 55 0.65 -2.82 8.90
C LYS A 55 -0.34 -1.76 9.38
N ALA A 56 -0.67 -0.74 8.57
CA ALA A 56 -1.68 0.25 8.92
C ALA A 56 -3.07 -0.40 9.08
N GLY A 57 -3.46 -1.32 8.18
CA GLY A 57 -4.70 -2.07 8.29
C GLY A 57 -4.81 -2.89 9.58
N ILE A 58 -3.73 -3.56 9.99
CA ILE A 58 -3.68 -4.29 11.26
C ILE A 58 -3.84 -3.35 12.46
N ASN A 59 -3.15 -2.21 12.46
CA ASN A 59 -3.26 -1.25 13.56
C ASN A 59 -4.66 -0.64 13.63
N LEU A 60 -5.31 -0.43 12.49
CA LEU A 60 -6.68 0.07 12.44
C LEU A 60 -7.68 -0.96 12.99
N ALA A 61 -7.54 -2.22 12.62
CA ALA A 61 -8.32 -3.32 13.19
C ALA A 61 -8.08 -3.45 14.71
N LEU A 62 -6.84 -3.30 15.17
CA LEU A 62 -6.51 -3.34 16.60
C LEU A 62 -7.10 -2.15 17.36
N ALA A 63 -7.03 -0.94 16.79
CA ALA A 63 -7.64 0.24 17.39
C ALA A 63 -9.16 0.09 17.52
N GLU A 64 -9.79 -0.55 16.54
CA GLU A 64 -11.21 -0.91 16.61
C GLU A 64 -11.49 -1.93 17.73
N LEU A 65 -10.67 -2.97 17.87
CA LEU A 65 -10.82 -3.98 18.93
C LEU A 65 -10.58 -3.44 20.34
N LEU A 66 -9.69 -2.46 20.49
CA LEU A 66 -9.35 -1.85 21.79
C LEU A 66 -10.31 -0.74 22.23
N LYS A 67 -11.15 -0.24 21.32
CA LYS A 67 -12.14 0.79 21.63
C LYS A 67 -13.21 0.22 22.57
N ASP A 68 -13.59 1.01 23.58
CA ASP A 68 -14.59 0.59 24.56
C ASP A 68 -15.93 0.29 23.85
N ALA A 69 -16.36 -0.97 23.92
CA ALA A 69 -17.41 -1.50 23.05
C ALA A 69 -18.79 -1.20 23.62
N SER A 70 -19.45 -0.15 23.11
CA SER A 70 -20.89 0.07 23.33
C SER A 70 -21.71 -0.65 22.24
N PHE A 71 -21.86 -1.98 22.43
CA PHE A 71 -22.78 -2.91 21.75
C PHE A 71 -22.46 -3.49 20.38
N HIS A 72 -23.14 -4.62 20.14
CA HIS A 72 -22.65 -5.84 19.51
C HIS A 72 -23.68 -6.31 18.47
N SER A 73 -23.17 -6.68 17.30
CA SER A 73 -23.90 -7.28 16.16
C SER A 73 -24.78 -6.33 15.33
N ILE A 74 -24.38 -6.14 14.07
CA ILE A 74 -25.27 -5.76 12.96
C ILE A 74 -25.70 -7.06 12.30
N HIS A 75 -26.97 -7.45 12.43
CA HIS A 75 -27.57 -8.56 11.69
C HIS A 75 -28.52 -8.00 10.64
N ASP A 76 -28.36 -8.42 9.37
CA ASP A 76 -29.21 -7.96 8.26
C ASP A 76 -30.69 -8.26 8.48
N GLU A 77 -31.01 -9.30 9.26
CA GLU A 77 -32.38 -9.77 9.53
C GLU A 77 -32.96 -9.34 10.90
N HIS A 78 -32.11 -9.06 11.89
CA HIS A 78 -32.54 -8.78 13.27
C HIS A 78 -32.37 -7.32 13.70
N GLY A 79 -31.80 -6.47 12.83
CA GLY A 79 -31.62 -5.05 13.13
C GLY A 79 -30.61 -4.82 14.26
N TRP A 80 -30.64 -3.61 14.83
CA TRP A 80 -29.62 -3.12 15.74
C TRP A 80 -29.92 -3.59 17.18
N ILE A 81 -29.05 -4.41 17.77
CA ILE A 81 -29.16 -4.81 19.18
C ILE A 81 -28.18 -3.95 20.02
N ALA A 82 -28.71 -2.88 20.61
CA ALA A 82 -28.02 -2.07 21.61
C ALA A 82 -28.34 -2.60 23.01
N GLY A 83 -27.33 -2.92 23.81
CA GLY A 83 -27.48 -3.56 25.12
C GLY A 83 -27.20 -2.69 26.34
N ALA A 84 -27.65 -1.44 26.44
CA ALA A 84 -27.50 -0.61 27.65
C ALA A 84 -26.06 -0.49 28.20
N GLY A 85 -25.34 0.55 27.76
CA GLY A 85 -23.95 0.79 28.16
C GLY A 85 -23.86 0.97 29.68
N ASN A 86 -22.77 0.52 30.29
CA ASN A 86 -22.47 0.86 31.68
C ASN A 86 -22.31 2.38 31.78
N SER A 87 -23.39 3.09 32.11
CA SER A 87 -23.32 4.44 32.65
C SER A 87 -22.84 4.33 34.09
N ALA A 88 -21.53 4.08 34.26
CA ALA A 88 -20.88 4.12 35.55
C ALA A 88 -19.91 5.31 35.58
N ASN A 89 -20.27 6.28 36.43
CA ASN A 89 -19.51 7.47 36.85
C ASN A 89 -19.35 8.63 35.86
N THR A 90 -20.39 9.46 35.77
CA THR A 90 -20.19 10.91 35.75
C THR A 90 -20.79 11.46 37.04
N PRO A 91 -19.98 11.92 38.03
CA PRO A 91 -20.50 12.65 39.16
C PRO A 91 -21.22 13.89 38.63
N ALA A 92 -22.47 14.07 39.05
CA ALA A 92 -23.23 15.28 38.79
C ALA A 92 -22.42 16.46 39.33
N THR A 93 -21.87 17.27 38.41
CA THR A 93 -21.35 18.58 38.74
C THR A 93 -21.95 19.55 37.75
N ASP A 94 -22.58 20.57 38.31
CA ASP A 94 -23.51 21.46 37.67
C ASP A 94 -22.88 22.30 36.55
N ALA A 95 -23.69 22.48 35.50
CA ALA A 95 -23.88 23.71 34.73
C ALA A 95 -22.67 24.39 34.06
N GLU A 96 -22.82 24.47 32.73
CA GLU A 96 -22.46 25.60 31.87
C GLU A 96 -21.01 25.64 31.34
N ASN A 97 -20.88 25.18 30.09
CA ASN A 97 -19.69 25.11 29.23
C ASN A 97 -18.91 23.79 29.25
N ALA A 98 -19.51 22.75 28.66
CA ALA A 98 -18.76 21.64 28.07
C ALA A 98 -18.98 21.68 26.55
N PRO A 99 -17.94 21.49 25.70
CA PRO A 99 -18.18 21.17 24.30
C PRO A 99 -19.08 19.92 24.29
N ALA A 100 -20.02 19.86 23.34
CA ALA A 100 -20.91 18.73 23.17
C ALA A 100 -20.08 17.48 22.83
N GLU A 101 -19.50 16.84 23.85
CA GLU A 101 -18.85 15.55 23.73
C GLU A 101 -19.95 14.53 23.53
N GLY A 102 -20.00 14.04 22.29
CA GLY A 102 -21.08 13.25 21.75
C GLY A 102 -21.42 12.09 22.66
N GLY A 103 -22.71 11.97 22.95
CA GLY A 103 -23.26 10.77 23.59
C GLY A 103 -22.76 9.53 22.87
N GLY A 104 -22.49 8.47 23.65
CA GLY A 104 -21.96 7.18 23.21
C GLY A 104 -22.65 6.67 21.94
N GLY A 105 -22.12 7.11 20.81
CA GLY A 105 -22.67 6.91 19.50
C GLY A 105 -21.99 5.70 18.88
N PHE A 106 -22.79 4.82 18.32
CA PHE A 106 -22.33 3.77 17.42
C PHE A 106 -21.46 4.39 16.32
N ASP A 107 -20.18 4.09 16.34
CA ASP A 107 -19.25 4.51 15.29
C ASP A 107 -19.18 3.39 14.26
N ILE A 108 -19.89 3.54 13.15
CA ILE A 108 -19.81 2.60 12.04
C ILE A 108 -18.44 2.81 11.38
N VAL A 109 -17.46 2.00 11.79
CA VAL A 109 -16.11 2.07 11.23
C VAL A 109 -16.15 1.58 9.79
N ASN A 110 -15.82 2.45 8.83
CA ASN A 110 -15.64 2.02 7.45
C ASN A 110 -14.39 1.13 7.35
N ARG A 111 -14.57 -0.14 6.97
CA ARG A 111 -13.48 -1.12 6.82
C ARG A 111 -13.10 -1.40 5.37
N THR A 112 -13.79 -0.78 4.40
CA THR A 112 -13.59 -1.02 2.97
C THR A 112 -13.04 0.21 2.27
N ASN A 113 -12.12 -0.03 1.33
CA ASN A 113 -11.54 0.98 0.45
C ASN A 113 -11.08 2.26 1.17
N ILE A 114 -10.27 2.07 2.22
CA ILE A 114 -9.70 3.18 2.99
C ILE A 114 -8.46 3.67 2.25
N GLU A 115 -8.53 4.87 1.71
CA GLU A 115 -7.40 5.51 1.02
C GLU A 115 -6.34 5.94 2.03
N LEU A 116 -5.13 5.39 1.90
CA LEU A 116 -3.99 5.68 2.77
C LEU A 116 -2.77 5.93 1.89
N GLY A 117 -2.43 7.21 1.71
CA GLY A 117 -1.33 7.64 0.87
C GLY A 117 -1.52 7.25 -0.59
N ASN A 118 -0.76 6.26 -1.04
CA ASN A 118 -0.64 5.78 -2.41
C ASN A 118 -1.36 4.44 -2.66
N GLY A 119 -2.10 3.92 -1.68
CA GLY A 119 -2.87 2.69 -1.83
C GLY A 119 -4.18 2.69 -1.05
N THR A 120 -4.92 1.59 -1.18
CA THR A 120 -6.19 1.38 -0.50
C THR A 120 -6.09 0.16 0.41
N ILE A 121 -6.71 0.24 1.58
CA ILE A 121 -6.73 -0.84 2.56
C ILE A 121 -8.17 -1.28 2.79
N THR A 122 -8.36 -2.59 2.83
CA THR A 122 -9.61 -3.22 3.26
C THR A 122 -9.25 -4.30 4.25
N TYR A 123 -9.94 -4.34 5.39
CA TYR A 123 -9.69 -5.34 6.43
C TYR A 123 -11.00 -5.93 6.95
N THR A 124 -10.91 -7.14 7.49
CA THR A 124 -12.03 -7.84 8.12
C THR A 124 -11.57 -8.41 9.45
N ILE A 125 -12.48 -8.46 10.42
CA ILE A 125 -12.24 -9.02 11.75
C ILE A 125 -13.16 -10.24 11.87
N GLN A 126 -12.56 -11.40 12.11
CA GLN A 126 -13.27 -12.65 12.32
C GLN A 126 -12.74 -13.33 13.59
N ASP A 127 -13.64 -13.83 14.43
CA ASP A 127 -13.28 -14.63 15.60
C ASP A 127 -12.85 -16.03 15.14
N GLU A 128 -11.60 -16.41 15.41
CA GLU A 128 -11.06 -17.72 15.07
C GLU A 128 -11.63 -18.86 15.92
N ASN A 129 -12.07 -18.54 17.14
CA ASN A 129 -12.60 -19.50 18.11
C ASN A 129 -14.12 -19.67 18.03
N GLY A 130 -14.80 -18.92 17.17
CA GLY A 130 -16.25 -18.99 16.94
C GLY A 130 -16.73 -20.26 16.20
N LYS A 131 -15.85 -21.23 15.94
CA LYS A 131 -16.23 -22.50 15.31
C LYS A 131 -16.91 -23.41 16.33
N ILE A 132 -18.07 -23.93 15.95
CA ILE A 132 -18.72 -25.01 16.71
C ILE A 132 -17.77 -26.21 16.69
N PRO A 133 -17.30 -26.72 17.84
CA PRO A 133 -16.43 -27.88 17.87
C PRO A 133 -17.17 -29.07 17.23
N VAL A 134 -16.51 -29.73 16.29
CA VAL A 134 -16.99 -30.95 15.63
C VAL A 134 -16.71 -32.19 16.47
#